data_AF-A0A7R7VF80-F1
#
_entry.id   AF-A0A7R7VF80-F1
#
_cell.length_a   1.000
_cell.length_b   1.000
_cell.length_c   1.000
_cell.angle_alpha   90.00
_cell.angle_beta   90.00
_cell.angle_gamma   90.00
#
_symmetry.space_group_name_H-M   'P 1'
#
loop_
_entity.id
_entity.type
_entity.pdbx_description
1 polymer ?
#
loop_
_entity_poly.entity_id
_entity_poly.type
_entity_poly.pdbx_seq_one_letter_code
_entity_poly.pdbx_strand_id
1 'polypeptide(L)'
;MKSYPSDSATRWAEVVARHTIFDQFLHRVCFSSSVFNALSNCSSSPGIHFGVIAFPGLSSPGFLCLFALTGRTQLAYLSLRTPQTTPRSSSNPAAMSTSARRRLMRDFKRMQTDPPAGVSASPVADNVMTWNAVIIGPADTPFEDGTFRLVMHFEEQYPNKPPGVKFISQMFHPNVYGTGELCLDILQNRWSPTYDVAAILTSIQSLLNDPNTSSPANVEASNLYKDNRKEYVKRVRETVEKSWED
;
A
#
# COMPACT_ATOMS: atom_id res chain seq x y z
N MET A 1 -43.74 -7.57 -2.21
CA MET A 1 -42.44 -8.03 -2.71
C MET A 1 -41.87 -6.93 -3.60
N LYS A 2 -40.92 -6.13 -3.10
CA LYS A 2 -40.24 -5.10 -3.89
C LYS A 2 -38.85 -5.64 -4.22
N SER A 3 -38.61 -5.86 -5.51
CA SER A 3 -37.33 -6.21 -6.12
C SER A 3 -36.37 -5.03 -6.03
N TYR A 4 -35.19 -5.23 -5.44
CA TYR A 4 -34.08 -4.29 -5.51
C TYR A 4 -33.37 -4.42 -6.87
N PRO A 5 -32.93 -3.30 -7.48
CA PRO A 5 -32.20 -3.35 -8.75
C PRO A 5 -30.74 -3.79 -8.52
N SER A 6 -30.30 -4.72 -9.36
CA SER A 6 -28.99 -5.40 -9.37
C SER A 6 -27.79 -4.52 -9.78
N ASP A 7 -27.87 -3.20 -9.56
CA ASP A 7 -26.92 -2.23 -10.15
C ASP A 7 -25.77 -1.85 -9.22
N SER A 8 -25.86 -2.13 -7.92
CA SER A 8 -24.77 -1.86 -6.98
C SER A 8 -23.66 -2.90 -7.08
N ALA A 9 -24.00 -4.19 -7.18
CA ALA A 9 -23.02 -5.28 -7.24
C ALA A 9 -22.11 -5.22 -8.48
N THR A 10 -22.62 -4.75 -9.62
CA THR A 10 -21.86 -4.59 -10.86
C THR A 10 -20.88 -3.42 -10.78
N ARG A 11 -21.26 -2.34 -10.07
CA ARG A 11 -20.39 -1.19 -9.80
C ARG A 11 -19.29 -1.51 -8.77
N TRP A 12 -19.58 -2.37 -7.79
CA TRP A 12 -18.58 -2.90 -6.85
C TRP A 12 -17.50 -3.74 -7.55
N ALA A 13 -17.88 -4.55 -8.56
CA ALA A 13 -16.91 -5.31 -9.36
C ALA A 13 -16.01 -4.41 -10.22
N GLU A 14 -16.55 -3.32 -10.78
CA GLU A 14 -15.76 -2.34 -11.56
C GLU A 14 -14.79 -1.50 -10.71
N VAL A 15 -15.13 -1.19 -9.45
CA VAL A 15 -14.26 -0.43 -8.54
C VAL A 15 -13.14 -1.32 -7.98
N VAL A 16 -13.42 -2.58 -7.64
CA VAL A 16 -12.41 -3.55 -7.21
C VAL A 16 -11.47 -3.92 -8.37
N ALA A 17 -11.99 -4.00 -9.60
CA ALA A 17 -11.18 -4.23 -10.79
C ALA A 17 -10.28 -3.03 -11.17
N ARG A 18 -10.60 -1.81 -10.72
CA ARG A 18 -9.79 -0.61 -10.99
C ARG A 18 -8.67 -0.35 -9.96
N HIS A 19 -8.64 -1.07 -8.84
CA HIS A 19 -7.60 -0.90 -7.80
C HIS A 19 -6.74 -2.14 -7.53
N THR A 20 -6.86 -3.19 -8.34
CA THR A 20 -5.82 -4.23 -8.40
C THR A 20 -4.71 -3.74 -9.34
N ILE A 21 -3.56 -3.42 -8.76
CA ILE A 21 -2.32 -3.09 -9.46
C ILE A 21 -1.89 -4.32 -10.28
N PHE A 22 -2.39 -4.50 -11.50
CA PHE A 22 -1.82 -5.40 -12.51
C PHE A 22 -2.43 -5.23 -13.92
N ASP A 23 -2.56 -4.02 -14.47
CA ASP A 23 -2.90 -3.92 -15.91
C ASP A 23 -2.47 -2.63 -16.64
N GLN A 24 -1.20 -2.24 -16.49
CA GLN A 24 -0.57 -1.30 -17.41
C GLN A 24 0.88 -1.70 -17.69
N PHE A 25 1.12 -2.76 -18.47
CA PHE A 25 2.45 -2.96 -19.05
C PHE A 25 2.50 -3.77 -20.36
N LEU A 26 1.45 -3.73 -21.19
CA LEU A 26 1.49 -4.36 -22.51
C LEU A 26 0.87 -3.49 -23.60
N HIS A 27 1.48 -2.35 -23.92
CA HIS A 27 1.39 -1.81 -25.28
C HIS A 27 2.45 -0.72 -25.49
N ARG A 28 3.66 -1.14 -25.91
CA ARG A 28 4.67 -0.40 -26.71
C ARG A 28 6.07 -0.88 -26.35
N VAL A 29 6.56 -1.88 -27.08
CA VAL A 29 8.01 -2.04 -27.28
C VAL A 29 8.28 -1.86 -28.77
N CYS A 30 8.75 -0.67 -29.13
CA CYS A 30 9.41 -0.42 -30.40
C CYS A 30 10.75 -1.16 -30.38
N PHE A 31 10.94 -2.06 -31.34
CA PHE A 31 12.20 -2.78 -31.56
C PHE A 31 13.31 -1.81 -32.00
N SER A 32 14.45 -1.83 -31.32
CA SER A 32 15.70 -1.24 -31.83
C SER A 32 16.46 -2.28 -32.65
N SER A 33 16.84 -1.90 -33.85
CA SER A 33 17.36 -2.72 -34.96
C SER A 33 18.73 -3.37 -34.73
N SER A 34 19.36 -3.19 -33.57
CA SER A 34 20.70 -3.72 -33.30
C SER A 34 20.73 -5.15 -32.73
N VAL A 35 19.59 -5.71 -32.29
CA VAL A 35 19.52 -7.08 -31.71
C VAL A 35 19.30 -8.15 -32.80
N PHE A 36 18.86 -7.76 -33.99
CA PHE A 36 18.52 -8.71 -35.07
C PHE A 36 19.74 -9.36 -35.73
N ASN A 37 20.92 -8.73 -35.69
CA ASN A 37 22.11 -9.22 -36.39
C ASN A 37 22.91 -10.30 -35.63
N ALA A 38 22.57 -10.61 -34.37
CA ALA A 38 23.27 -11.66 -33.61
C ALA A 38 22.61 -13.05 -33.72
N LEU A 39 21.47 -13.18 -34.40
CA LEU A 39 20.72 -14.44 -34.53
C LEU A 39 20.54 -14.94 -35.97
N SER A 40 21.22 -14.37 -36.98
CA SER A 40 21.05 -14.81 -38.37
C SER A 40 21.98 -15.94 -38.84
N ASN A 41 22.90 -16.46 -38.02
CA ASN A 41 23.92 -17.41 -38.50
C ASN A 41 23.84 -18.85 -37.95
N CYS A 42 22.71 -19.27 -37.38
CA CYS A 42 22.49 -20.68 -37.03
C CYS A 42 21.18 -21.21 -37.66
N SER A 43 21.16 -21.33 -38.99
CA SER A 43 20.14 -22.12 -39.68
C SER A 43 20.76 -23.38 -40.27
N SER A 44 20.47 -24.54 -39.69
CA SER A 44 20.17 -25.80 -40.45
C SER A 44 19.99 -27.01 -39.52
N SER A 45 18.77 -27.18 -38.99
CA SER A 45 18.17 -28.51 -38.74
C SER A 45 16.66 -28.37 -38.51
N PRO A 46 15.81 -29.25 -39.06
CA PRO A 46 14.35 -29.13 -38.93
C PRO A 46 13.90 -29.68 -37.57
N GLY A 47 13.14 -28.89 -36.80
CA GLY A 47 12.36 -29.37 -35.64
C GLY A 47 12.69 -28.78 -34.27
N ILE A 48 13.55 -27.77 -34.16
CA ILE A 48 13.86 -27.09 -32.88
C ILE A 48 13.38 -25.64 -32.94
N HIS A 49 12.41 -25.27 -32.09
CA HIS A 49 12.07 -23.88 -31.83
C HIS A 49 12.86 -23.40 -30.60
N PHE A 50 13.79 -22.47 -30.77
CA PHE A 50 14.43 -21.78 -29.66
C PHE A 50 13.55 -20.60 -29.22
N GLY A 51 13.06 -20.63 -27.98
CA GLY A 51 12.39 -19.51 -27.35
C GLY A 51 13.29 -18.90 -26.27
N VAL A 52 13.47 -17.58 -26.30
CA VAL A 52 14.10 -16.82 -25.20
C VAL A 52 12.97 -16.14 -24.42
N ILE A 53 12.76 -16.53 -23.17
CA ILE A 53 11.87 -15.80 -22.25
C ILE A 53 12.76 -14.94 -21.36
N ALA A 54 12.74 -13.62 -21.59
CA ALA A 54 13.32 -12.67 -20.66
C ALA A 54 12.29 -12.36 -19.56
N PHE A 55 12.65 -12.62 -18.30
CA PHE A 55 11.89 -12.11 -17.15
C PHE A 55 12.35 -10.67 -16.87
N PRO A 56 11.51 -9.64 -17.05
CA PRO A 56 11.87 -8.30 -16.64
C PRO A 56 11.67 -8.21 -15.13
N GLY A 57 12.76 -8.13 -14.35
CA GLY A 57 12.64 -7.81 -12.93
C GLY A 57 13.74 -8.27 -11.98
N LEU A 58 14.74 -9.06 -12.38
CA LEU A 58 15.92 -9.28 -11.53
C LEU A 58 16.98 -8.21 -11.80
N SER A 59 17.06 -7.21 -10.93
CA SER A 59 18.16 -6.25 -10.83
C SER A 59 19.40 -6.90 -10.17
N SER A 60 19.90 -7.98 -10.78
CA SER A 60 21.26 -8.47 -10.56
C SER A 60 21.77 -9.19 -11.81
N PRO A 61 22.97 -8.89 -12.31
CA PRO A 61 23.49 -9.54 -13.51
C PRO A 61 23.96 -10.94 -13.13
N GLY A 62 23.26 -12.00 -13.57
CA GLY A 62 23.78 -13.34 -13.32
C GLY A 62 22.95 -14.57 -13.66
N PHE A 63 21.69 -14.46 -14.09
CA PHE A 63 20.91 -15.67 -14.40
C PHE A 63 20.16 -15.54 -15.73
N LEU A 64 20.77 -16.10 -16.78
CA LEU A 64 20.07 -16.53 -17.99
C LEU A 64 19.75 -18.02 -17.82
N CYS A 65 18.47 -18.35 -17.66
CA CYS A 65 18.00 -19.73 -17.61
C CYS A 65 17.53 -20.12 -19.02
N LEU A 66 18.26 -21.01 -19.70
CA LEU A 66 17.78 -21.66 -20.92
C LEU A 66 17.11 -22.98 -20.53
N PHE A 67 15.86 -23.19 -20.95
CA PHE A 67 15.21 -24.49 -20.85
C PHE A 67 15.10 -25.12 -22.24
N ALA A 68 15.58 -26.35 -22.38
CA ALA A 68 15.27 -27.21 -23.52
C ALA A 68 14.20 -28.22 -23.09
N LEU A 69 12.98 -28.10 -23.63
CA LEU A 69 11.98 -29.14 -23.50
C LEU A 69 12.26 -30.19 -24.57
N THR A 70 12.97 -31.25 -24.19
CA THR A 70 12.92 -32.50 -24.94
C THR A 70 12.22 -33.53 -24.07
N GLY A 71 11.22 -34.21 -24.64
CA GLY A 71 10.48 -35.27 -23.97
C GLY A 71 11.39 -36.47 -23.72
N ARG A 72 12.13 -36.46 -22.61
CA ARG A 72 12.59 -37.59 -21.77
C ARG A 72 13.71 -37.10 -20.83
N THR A 73 13.38 -37.07 -19.54
CA THR A 73 14.25 -37.34 -18.38
C THR A 73 15.76 -37.10 -18.52
N GLN A 74 16.23 -35.89 -18.19
CA GLN A 74 17.30 -35.62 -17.20
C GLN A 74 17.64 -34.12 -17.20
N LEU A 75 17.48 -33.47 -16.04
CA LEU A 75 17.93 -32.09 -15.82
C LEU A 75 19.42 -32.13 -15.43
N ALA A 76 20.31 -31.69 -16.31
CA ALA A 76 21.70 -31.41 -15.97
C ALA A 76 21.91 -29.89 -15.91
N TYR A 77 22.26 -29.38 -14.73
CA TYR A 77 22.67 -28.00 -14.52
C TYR A 77 24.17 -27.87 -14.85
N LEU A 78 24.52 -27.09 -15.88
CA LEU A 78 25.90 -26.67 -16.15
C LEU A 78 26.12 -25.26 -15.60
N SER A 79 26.82 -25.16 -14.48
CA SER A 79 27.24 -23.88 -13.87
C SER A 79 28.52 -23.37 -14.54
N LEU A 80 28.39 -22.44 -15.48
CA LEU A 80 29.54 -21.70 -16.00
C LEU A 80 29.90 -20.54 -15.04
N ARG A 81 31.02 -20.67 -14.32
CA ARG A 81 31.63 -19.54 -13.59
C ARG A 81 32.39 -18.66 -14.58
N THR A 82 31.96 -17.41 -14.74
CA THR A 82 32.78 -16.36 -15.34
C THR A 82 33.67 -15.69 -14.27
N PRO A 83 34.93 -15.31 -14.58
CA PRO A 83 35.79 -14.61 -13.63
C PRO A 83 35.30 -13.16 -13.46
N GLN A 84 35.13 -12.71 -12.22
CA GLN A 84 34.78 -11.32 -11.92
C GLN A 84 36.03 -10.43 -11.98
N THR A 85 36.05 -9.48 -12.92
CA THR A 85 36.90 -8.28 -12.84
C THR A 85 36.14 -7.18 -12.11
N THR A 86 36.54 -6.89 -10.88
CA THR A 86 35.98 -5.83 -10.02
C THR A 86 36.48 -4.44 -10.44
N PRO A 87 35.61 -3.44 -10.64
CA PRO A 87 35.96 -2.05 -10.36
C PRO A 87 35.72 -1.77 -8.88
N ARG A 88 36.79 -1.41 -8.17
CA ARG A 88 36.75 -0.93 -6.78
C ARG A 88 36.13 0.48 -6.77
N SER A 89 34.83 0.59 -6.48
CA SER A 89 34.23 1.85 -6.06
C SER A 89 33.85 1.76 -4.58
N SER A 90 34.61 2.48 -3.78
CA SER A 90 34.46 2.70 -2.35
C SER A 90 33.16 3.43 -2.02
N SER A 91 32.22 2.70 -1.42
CA SER A 91 31.33 3.07 -0.30
C SER A 91 29.97 2.40 -0.49
N ASN A 92 29.81 1.23 0.13
CA ASN A 92 28.50 0.63 0.34
C ASN A 92 28.08 1.03 1.77
N PRO A 93 27.22 2.05 1.97
CA PRO A 93 26.50 2.15 3.22
C PRO A 93 25.36 1.15 3.08
N ALA A 94 25.63 -0.13 3.35
CA ALA A 94 24.57 -1.02 3.76
C ALA A 94 23.95 -0.34 4.99
N ALA A 95 22.83 0.36 4.76
CA ALA A 95 22.21 1.25 5.72
C ALA A 95 22.13 0.53 7.06
N MET A 96 22.83 1.02 8.07
CA MET A 96 22.70 0.47 9.41
C MET A 96 21.24 0.58 9.80
N SER A 97 20.53 -0.55 9.82
CA SER A 97 19.11 -0.58 10.12
C SER A 97 18.92 -0.09 11.55
N THR A 98 18.42 1.13 11.71
CA THR A 98 18.16 1.73 13.02
C THR A 98 17.16 0.89 13.80
N SER A 99 17.12 1.04 15.13
CA SER A 99 16.11 0.37 15.96
C SER A 99 14.69 0.67 15.47
N ALA A 100 14.42 1.93 15.09
CA ALA A 100 13.17 2.38 14.52
C ALA A 100 12.81 1.62 13.24
N ARG A 101 13.73 1.54 12.27
CA ARG A 101 13.50 0.81 11.01
C ARG A 101 13.25 -0.68 11.24
N ARG A 102 13.99 -1.31 12.16
CA ARG A 102 13.77 -2.72 12.54
C ARG A 102 12.41 -2.92 13.21
N ARG A 103 11.95 -1.96 14.01
CA ARG A 103 10.61 -1.98 14.60
C ARG A 103 9.54 -1.85 13.51
N LEU A 104 9.67 -0.88 12.59
CA LEU A 104 8.72 -0.67 11.49
C LEU A 104 8.58 -1.89 10.57
N MET A 105 9.67 -2.59 10.29
CA MET A 105 9.61 -3.84 9.53
C MET A 105 8.81 -4.94 10.25
N ARG A 106 8.85 -4.97 11.59
CA ARG A 106 8.05 -5.91 12.40
C ARG A 106 6.57 -5.54 12.36
N ASP A 107 6.26 -4.26 12.51
CA ASP A 107 4.91 -3.74 12.40
C ASP A 107 4.33 -4.02 11.00
N PHE A 108 5.15 -3.89 9.96
CA PHE A 108 4.73 -4.19 8.58
C PHE A 108 4.42 -5.67 8.40
N LYS A 109 5.28 -6.54 8.94
CA LYS A 109 5.03 -7.99 8.94
C LYS A 109 3.72 -8.33 9.68
N ARG A 110 3.43 -7.66 10.80
CA ARG A 110 2.17 -7.86 11.53
C ARG A 110 0.97 -7.45 10.67
N MET A 111 1.03 -6.27 10.05
CA MET A 111 -0.03 -5.82 9.12
C MET A 111 -0.27 -6.78 7.96
N GLN A 112 0.77 -7.46 7.44
CA GLN A 112 0.60 -8.46 6.39
C GLN A 112 0.06 -9.80 6.88
N THR A 113 0.46 -10.22 8.08
CA THR A 113 0.13 -11.57 8.59
C THR A 113 -1.26 -11.60 9.21
N ASP A 114 -1.66 -10.53 9.89
CA ASP A 114 -2.92 -10.40 10.63
C ASP A 114 -3.42 -8.95 10.56
N PRO A 115 -3.92 -8.50 9.38
CA PRO A 115 -4.46 -7.16 9.23
C PRO A 115 -5.77 -7.03 10.03
N PRO A 116 -5.93 -5.98 10.85
CA PRO A 116 -7.20 -5.71 11.49
C PRO A 116 -8.29 -5.42 10.44
N ALA A 117 -9.54 -5.75 10.76
CA ALA A 117 -10.64 -5.61 9.82
C ALA A 117 -10.87 -4.14 9.41
N GLY A 118 -10.98 -3.90 8.10
CA GLY A 118 -11.24 -2.57 7.55
C GLY A 118 -10.08 -1.58 7.68
N VAL A 119 -8.86 -2.03 8.00
CA VAL A 119 -7.66 -1.17 7.96
C VAL A 119 -6.54 -1.83 7.17
N SER A 120 -5.76 -1.03 6.45
CA SER A 120 -4.56 -1.49 5.75
C SER A 120 -3.48 -0.42 5.79
N ALA A 121 -2.22 -0.83 5.77
CA ALA A 121 -1.10 0.11 5.73
C ALA A 121 0.16 -0.52 5.13
N SER A 122 0.95 0.31 4.46
CA SER A 122 2.23 -0.09 3.87
C SER A 122 3.22 1.09 3.81
N PRO A 123 4.53 0.82 3.94
CA PRO A 123 5.55 1.83 3.73
C PRO A 123 5.61 2.26 2.26
N VAL A 124 5.97 3.51 2.02
CA VAL A 124 6.31 4.00 0.67
C VAL A 124 7.61 3.31 0.21
N ALA A 125 7.68 2.95 -1.07
CA ALA A 125 8.76 2.12 -1.64
C ALA A 125 10.18 2.60 -1.27
N ASP A 126 10.42 3.91 -1.34
CA ASP A 126 11.74 4.50 -1.11
C ASP A 126 11.96 4.98 0.32
N ASN A 127 10.92 4.99 1.17
CA ASN A 127 11.00 5.52 2.52
C ASN A 127 10.12 4.76 3.52
N VAL A 128 10.75 3.86 4.28
CA VAL A 128 10.12 3.14 5.40
C VAL A 128 9.59 4.08 6.50
N MET A 129 10.06 5.32 6.59
CA MET A 129 9.58 6.28 7.58
C MET A 129 8.27 6.96 7.19
N THR A 130 7.76 6.71 5.98
CA THR A 130 6.48 7.24 5.52
C THR A 130 5.59 6.09 5.09
N TRP A 131 4.38 6.03 5.62
CA TRP A 131 3.43 4.96 5.33
C TRP A 131 2.13 5.54 4.81
N ASN A 132 1.57 4.86 3.81
CA ASN A 132 0.20 5.07 3.37
C ASN A 132 -0.69 4.06 4.09
N ALA A 133 -1.80 4.54 4.62
CA ALA A 133 -2.80 3.72 5.27
C ALA A 133 -4.19 4.04 4.72
N VAL A 134 -5.08 3.06 4.80
CA VAL A 134 -6.48 3.18 4.43
C VAL A 134 -7.32 2.64 5.58
N ILE A 135 -8.36 3.40 5.95
CA ILE A 135 -9.38 2.98 6.90
C ILE A 135 -10.72 2.97 6.17
N ILE A 136 -11.35 1.82 6.17
CA ILE A 136 -12.73 1.67 5.75
C ILE A 136 -13.62 2.12 6.90
N GLY A 137 -14.58 2.98 6.58
CA GLY A 137 -15.52 3.50 7.55
C GLY A 137 -16.33 2.36 8.19
N PRO A 138 -16.44 2.34 9.53
CA PRO A 138 -17.11 1.26 10.23
C PRO A 138 -18.62 1.21 9.91
N ALA A 139 -19.17 0.00 9.86
CA ALA A 139 -20.60 -0.24 9.69
C ALA A 139 -21.41 0.42 10.81
N ASP A 140 -22.69 0.70 10.54
CA ASP A 140 -23.60 1.38 11.46
C ASP A 140 -23.17 2.80 11.87
N THR A 141 -22.23 3.39 11.14
CA THR A 141 -21.80 4.78 11.34
C THR A 141 -22.07 5.63 10.09
N PRO A 142 -22.13 6.96 10.22
CA PRO A 142 -22.27 7.84 9.05
C PRO A 142 -21.10 7.70 8.06
N PHE A 143 -19.97 7.14 8.50
CA PHE A 143 -18.76 6.93 7.70
C PHE A 143 -18.77 5.61 6.90
N GLU A 144 -19.75 4.74 7.13
CA GLU A 144 -19.89 3.44 6.46
C GLU A 144 -19.65 3.52 4.95
N ASP A 145 -18.93 2.54 4.41
CA ASP A 145 -18.46 2.42 3.03
C ASP A 145 -17.46 3.49 2.56
N GLY A 146 -17.11 4.47 3.40
CA GLY A 146 -16.05 5.44 3.12
C GLY A 146 -14.68 4.78 3.08
N THR A 147 -13.82 5.23 2.16
CA THR A 147 -12.44 4.74 1.99
C THR A 147 -11.46 5.87 2.29
N PHE A 148 -11.12 6.04 3.57
CA PHE A 148 -10.33 7.19 4.02
C PHE A 148 -8.85 6.89 3.99
N ARG A 149 -8.09 7.71 3.26
CA ARG A 149 -6.63 7.59 3.20
C ARG A 149 -5.95 8.42 4.25
N LEU A 150 -4.88 7.87 4.80
CA LEU A 150 -4.03 8.50 5.79
C LEU A 150 -2.57 8.36 5.38
N VAL A 151 -1.75 9.29 5.86
CA VAL A 151 -0.29 9.17 5.83
C VAL A 151 0.25 9.23 7.25
N MET A 152 1.17 8.32 7.53
CA MET A 152 1.90 8.25 8.79
C MET A 152 3.36 8.59 8.56
N HIS A 153 3.91 9.45 9.41
CA HIS A 153 5.30 9.87 9.38
C HIS A 153 5.97 9.44 10.68
N PHE A 154 7.04 8.66 10.55
CA PHE A 154 7.83 8.14 11.65
C PHE A 154 9.17 8.87 11.73
N GLU A 155 9.66 9.07 12.95
CA GLU A 155 11.01 9.58 13.20
C GLU A 155 11.94 8.45 13.68
N GLU A 156 13.25 8.68 13.68
CA GLU A 156 14.23 7.70 14.19
C GLU A 156 14.08 7.40 15.70
N GLN A 157 13.26 8.19 16.42
CA GLN A 157 12.91 7.93 17.82
C GLN A 157 11.73 6.96 17.99
N TYR A 158 11.10 6.48 16.93
CA TYR A 158 10.05 5.46 17.01
C TYR A 158 10.61 4.14 17.59
N PRO A 159 9.94 3.47 18.54
CA PRO A 159 8.59 3.70 19.08
C PRO A 159 8.55 4.55 20.37
N ASN A 160 9.65 5.17 20.78
CA ASN A 160 9.67 6.01 21.99
C ASN A 160 8.85 7.29 21.80
N LYS A 161 8.83 7.83 20.57
CA LYS A 161 7.91 8.88 20.16
C LYS A 161 6.79 8.33 19.25
N PRO A 162 5.57 8.87 19.36
CA PRO A 162 4.48 8.53 18.44
C PRO A 162 4.79 9.01 17.02
N PRO A 163 4.24 8.36 15.98
CA PRO A 163 4.26 8.91 14.63
C PRO A 163 3.29 10.10 14.49
N GLY A 164 3.59 10.98 13.54
CA GLY A 164 2.62 11.95 13.04
C GLY A 164 1.63 11.25 12.11
N VAL A 165 0.33 11.46 12.31
CA VAL A 165 -0.72 10.86 11.47
C VAL A 165 -1.67 11.95 10.99
N LYS A 166 -1.98 11.94 9.70
CA LYS A 166 -2.98 12.83 9.11
C LYS A 166 -3.80 12.12 8.04
N PHE A 167 -5.06 12.50 7.91
CA PHE A 167 -5.90 12.15 6.78
C PHE A 167 -5.44 12.92 5.54
N ILE A 168 -5.35 12.22 4.42
CA ILE A 168 -5.19 12.80 3.09
C ILE A 168 -6.58 13.12 2.53
N SER A 169 -7.51 12.19 2.69
CA SER A 169 -8.91 12.37 2.27
C SER A 169 -9.57 13.50 3.06
N GLN A 170 -10.49 14.22 2.43
CA GLN A 170 -11.26 15.26 3.11
C GLN A 170 -12.13 14.64 4.20
N MET A 171 -12.01 15.13 5.43
CA MET A 171 -12.74 14.61 6.59
C MET A 171 -13.66 15.66 7.21
N PHE A 172 -14.83 15.23 7.65
CA PHE A 172 -15.73 16.00 8.50
C PHE A 172 -16.00 15.24 9.78
N HIS A 173 -15.17 15.46 10.80
CA HIS A 173 -15.22 14.72 12.06
C HIS A 173 -14.87 15.61 13.25
N PRO A 174 -15.52 15.49 14.43
CA PRO A 174 -15.25 16.35 15.60
C PRO A 174 -13.80 16.38 16.05
N ASN A 175 -13.05 15.28 15.87
CA ASN A 175 -11.65 15.15 16.29
C ASN A 175 -10.61 15.27 15.16
N VAL A 176 -11.03 15.69 13.95
CA VAL A 176 -10.11 15.90 12.82
C VAL A 176 -10.10 17.38 12.44
N TYR A 177 -8.90 17.97 12.36
CA TYR A 177 -8.70 19.35 11.92
C TYR A 177 -8.94 19.50 10.41
N GLY A 178 -9.20 20.72 9.95
CA GLY A 178 -9.33 21.01 8.51
C GLY A 178 -8.06 20.71 7.69
N THR A 179 -6.90 20.59 8.35
CA THR A 179 -5.61 20.17 7.76
C THR A 179 -5.49 18.66 7.58
N GLY A 180 -6.43 17.87 8.12
CA GLY A 180 -6.39 16.40 8.15
C GLY A 180 -5.68 15.82 9.37
N GLU A 181 -5.01 16.64 10.19
CA GLU A 181 -4.45 16.18 11.47
C GLU A 181 -5.56 15.75 12.43
N LEU A 182 -5.27 14.81 13.33
CA LEU A 182 -6.27 14.27 14.24
C LEU A 182 -5.84 14.43 15.71
N CYS A 183 -6.82 14.69 16.57
CA CYS A 183 -6.62 14.74 18.00
C CYS A 183 -6.99 13.39 18.61
N LEU A 184 -5.98 12.57 18.89
CA LEU A 184 -6.13 11.27 19.55
C LEU A 184 -5.10 11.16 20.67
N ASP A 185 -5.58 10.88 21.88
CA ASP A 185 -4.76 10.91 23.10
C ASP A 185 -3.61 9.91 23.11
N ILE A 186 -3.77 8.74 22.48
CA ILE A 186 -2.69 7.76 22.36
C ILE A 186 -1.55 8.29 21.49
N LEU A 187 -1.78 9.26 20.60
CA LEU A 187 -0.73 9.92 19.82
C LEU A 187 -0.12 11.13 20.54
N GLN A 188 -0.60 11.45 21.75
CA GLN A 188 -0.18 12.61 22.53
C GLN A 188 0.34 12.15 23.91
N ASN A 189 -0.41 12.45 24.96
CA ASN A 189 -0.02 12.23 26.36
C ASN A 189 -0.19 10.78 26.82
N ARG A 190 -0.96 9.95 26.09
CA ARG A 190 -1.16 8.52 26.41
C ARG A 190 -0.35 7.57 25.52
N TRP A 191 0.66 8.09 24.81
CA TRP A 191 1.52 7.26 23.97
C TRP A 191 2.31 6.25 24.81
N SER A 192 2.38 5.01 24.29
CA SER A 192 3.21 3.94 24.81
C SER A 192 3.95 3.26 23.66
N PRO A 193 5.25 2.94 23.81
CA PRO A 193 6.03 2.19 22.81
C PRO A 193 5.50 0.78 22.50
N THR A 194 4.52 0.31 23.28
CA THR A 194 3.80 -0.94 23.05
C THR A 194 2.81 -0.85 21.90
N TYR A 195 2.34 0.35 21.55
CA TYR A 195 1.47 0.54 20.39
C TYR A 195 2.27 0.37 19.09
N ASP A 196 1.64 -0.27 18.13
CA ASP A 196 2.16 -0.49 16.79
C ASP A 196 1.21 0.11 15.75
N VAL A 197 1.59 0.03 14.47
CA VAL A 197 0.78 0.57 13.37
C VAL A 197 -0.65 0.04 13.38
N ALA A 198 -0.84 -1.26 13.64
CA ALA A 198 -2.16 -1.88 13.71
C ALA A 198 -3.02 -1.25 14.82
N ALA A 199 -2.49 -1.16 16.05
CA ALA A 199 -3.21 -0.57 17.17
C ALA A 199 -3.59 0.89 16.91
N ILE A 200 -2.68 1.68 16.32
CA ILE A 200 -2.94 3.09 15.99
C ILE A 200 -4.12 3.21 15.02
N LEU A 201 -4.11 2.45 13.92
CA LEU A 201 -5.17 2.53 12.91
C LEU A 201 -6.51 2.02 13.43
N THR A 202 -6.51 0.95 14.24
CA THR A 202 -7.74 0.48 14.91
C THR A 202 -8.28 1.54 15.87
N SER A 203 -7.43 2.24 16.63
CA SER A 203 -7.89 3.33 17.50
C SER A 203 -8.48 4.51 16.71
N ILE A 204 -7.92 4.83 15.54
CA ILE A 204 -8.48 5.86 14.65
C ILE A 204 -9.83 5.39 14.08
N GLN A 205 -9.96 4.12 13.69
CA GLN A 205 -11.24 3.56 13.24
C GLN A 205 -12.31 3.62 14.35
N SER A 206 -11.95 3.28 15.59
CA SER A 206 -12.85 3.42 16.74
C SER A 206 -13.27 4.86 17.00
N LEU A 207 -12.37 5.83 16.77
CA LEU A 207 -12.67 7.25 16.90
C LEU A 207 -13.77 7.71 15.94
N LEU A 208 -13.86 7.12 14.73
CA LEU A 208 -14.95 7.41 13.78
C LEU A 208 -16.31 6.93 14.28
N ASN A 209 -16.33 5.87 15.10
CA ASN A 209 -17.55 5.33 15.70
C ASN A 209 -17.99 6.13 16.92
N ASP A 210 -17.07 6.45 17.82
CA ASP A 210 -17.34 7.19 19.05
C ASP A 210 -16.50 8.49 19.13
N PRO A 211 -17.00 9.61 18.57
CA PRO A 211 -16.27 10.86 18.55
C PRO A 211 -16.19 11.50 19.94
N ASN A 212 -15.01 12.00 20.31
CA ASN A 212 -14.83 12.75 21.54
C ASN A 212 -15.29 14.21 21.36
N THR A 213 -16.43 14.55 21.97
CA THR A 213 -17.02 15.90 21.89
C THR A 213 -16.65 16.84 23.05
N SER A 214 -15.78 16.40 23.98
CA SER A 214 -15.30 17.21 25.10
C SER A 214 -14.22 18.22 24.71
N SER A 215 -13.41 17.89 23.71
CA SER A 215 -12.33 18.72 23.18
C SER A 215 -12.23 18.55 21.66
N PRO A 216 -13.18 19.15 20.91
CA PRO A 216 -13.24 18.95 19.47
C PRO A 216 -12.15 19.74 18.74
N ALA A 217 -11.51 19.09 17.77
CA ALA A 217 -10.63 19.73 16.79
C ALA A 217 -11.44 20.53 15.75
N ASN A 218 -12.64 20.03 15.42
CA ASN A 218 -13.60 20.69 14.54
C ASN A 218 -14.87 21.04 15.32
N VAL A 219 -14.97 22.31 15.71
CA VAL A 219 -16.09 22.84 16.51
C VAL A 219 -17.40 22.74 15.74
N GLU A 220 -17.41 22.99 14.43
CA GLU A 220 -18.61 22.88 13.60
C GLU A 220 -19.15 21.44 13.58
N ALA A 221 -18.28 20.47 13.30
CA ALA A 221 -18.65 19.06 13.30
C ALA A 221 -19.16 18.61 14.68
N SER A 222 -18.55 19.07 15.77
CA SER A 222 -19.00 18.78 17.14
C SER A 222 -20.37 19.38 17.45
N ASN A 223 -20.63 20.63 17.07
CA ASN A 223 -21.92 21.27 17.31
C ASN A 223 -23.03 20.60 16.50
N LEU A 224 -22.78 20.31 15.21
CA LEU A 224 -23.74 19.55 14.40
C LEU A 224 -23.97 18.14 14.97
N TYR A 225 -22.94 17.48 15.47
CA TYR A 225 -23.08 16.16 16.10
C TYR A 225 -24.04 16.20 17.31
N LYS A 226 -23.98 17.25 18.14
CA LYS A 226 -24.82 17.43 19.34
C LYS A 226 -26.22 17.95 19.01
N ASP A 227 -26.30 19.00 18.21
CA ASP A 227 -27.50 19.81 18.05
C ASP A 227 -28.31 19.43 16.80
N ASN A 228 -27.67 18.91 15.75
CA ASN A 228 -28.32 18.58 14.49
C ASN A 228 -27.70 17.36 13.81
N ARG A 229 -27.99 16.18 14.38
CA ARG A 229 -27.48 14.89 13.89
C ARG A 229 -27.78 14.66 12.41
N LYS A 230 -28.91 15.14 11.90
CA LYS A 230 -29.30 14.96 10.49
C LYS A 230 -28.36 15.70 9.54
N GLU A 231 -28.06 16.97 9.83
CA GLU A 231 -27.11 17.74 9.02
C GLU A 231 -25.68 17.22 9.16
N TYR A 232 -25.29 16.78 10.37
CA TYR A 232 -24.00 16.11 10.57
C TYR A 232 -23.86 14.89 9.64
N VAL A 233 -24.85 13.99 9.64
CA VAL A 233 -24.83 12.79 8.80
C VAL A 233 -24.73 13.16 7.33
N LYS A 234 -25.47 14.17 6.87
CA LYS A 234 -25.42 14.65 5.49
C LYS A 234 -24.00 15.10 5.11
N ARG A 235 -23.36 15.97 5.92
CA ARG A 235 -21.99 16.45 5.70
C ARG A 235 -20.98 15.29 5.70
N VAL A 236 -21.13 14.31 6.58
CA VAL A 236 -20.25 13.14 6.61
C VAL A 236 -20.43 12.29 5.35
N ARG A 237 -21.66 12.06 4.90
CA ARG A 237 -21.92 11.29 3.67
C ARG A 237 -21.30 11.96 2.43
N GLU A 238 -21.29 13.29 2.36
CA GLU A 238 -20.56 14.02 1.31
C GLU A 238 -19.05 13.71 1.35
N THR A 239 -18.44 13.53 2.53
CA THR A 239 -17.02 13.12 2.64
C THR A 239 -16.79 11.66 2.28
N VAL A 240 -17.76 10.78 2.55
CA VAL A 240 -17.73 9.38 2.12
C VAL A 240 -17.72 9.28 0.60
N GLU A 241 -18.63 9.99 -0.08
CA GLU A 241 -18.71 9.99 -1.55
C GLU A 241 -17.43 10.51 -2.19
N LYS A 242 -16.88 11.61 -1.66
CA LYS A 242 -15.60 12.17 -2.12
C LYS A 242 -14.42 11.21 -1.96
N SER A 243 -14.45 10.37 -0.93
CA SER A 243 -13.37 9.42 -0.66
C SER A 243 -13.20 8.35 -1.77
N TRP A 244 -14.20 8.19 -2.64
CA TRP A 244 -14.16 7.25 -3.76
C TRP A 244 -13.63 7.84 -5.07
N GLU A 245 -13.68 9.16 -5.21
CA GLU A 245 -13.17 9.89 -6.40
C GLU A 245 -11.66 10.12 -6.33
N ASP A 246 -11.17 10.05 -5.12
CA ASP A 246 -9.84 10.32 -4.64
C ASP A 246 -8.86 9.21 -5.06
#